data_AF-A0A1F9SRK4-F1
#
_entry.id   AF-A0A1F9SRK4-F1
#
_cell.length_a   1.000
_cell.length_b   1.000
_cell.length_c   1.000
_cell.angle_alpha   90.00
_cell.angle_beta   90.00
_cell.angle_gamma   90.00
#
_symmetry.space_group_name_H-M   'P 1'
#
loop_
_entity.id
_entity.type
_entity.pdbx_description
1 polymer ?
#
loop_
_entity_poly.entity_id
_entity_poly.type
_entity_poly.pdbx_seq_one_letter_code
_entity_poly.pdbx_strand_id
1 'polypeptide(L)'
;MLRKLFIWSLLLLAAFAAWRFGYPAALKYFFRASGTVSVSGGLTAALPGANSMLFLVARNDSGVPVAVKKIINPAFPLKFEMTAANLIMPDLLTRRLYLEAMLNTHGQLGAVRRGDLKNEQPVRVTVISKGLTLTLDTAVK
;
A
#
# COMPACT_ATOMS: atom_id res chain seq x y z
N MET A 1 -49.74 11.24 9.77
CA MET A 1 -48.52 11.61 9.00
C MET A 1 -47.25 11.61 9.86
N LEU A 2 -47.31 12.07 11.12
CA LEU A 2 -46.13 12.22 12.01
C LEU A 2 -45.31 10.92 12.24
N ARG A 3 -45.97 9.77 12.43
CA ARG A 3 -45.28 8.47 12.63
C ARG A 3 -44.47 8.01 11.41
N LYS A 4 -44.95 8.29 10.20
CA LYS A 4 -44.21 7.97 8.96
C LYS A 4 -42.97 8.87 8.85
N LEU A 5 -43.13 10.17 9.07
CA LEU A 5 -42.02 11.14 9.05
C LEU A 5 -40.92 10.78 10.06
N PHE A 6 -41.29 10.35 11.27
CA PHE A 6 -40.34 9.89 12.28
C PHE A 6 -39.56 8.64 11.86
N ILE A 7 -40.21 7.66 11.21
CA ILE A 7 -39.53 6.47 10.70
C ILE A 7 -38.55 6.84 9.58
N TRP A 8 -38.95 7.73 8.67
CA TRP A 8 -38.08 8.21 7.60
C TRP A 8 -36.86 8.97 8.13
N SER A 9 -37.02 9.82 9.14
CA SER A 9 -35.88 10.53 9.74
C SER A 9 -34.91 9.58 10.44
N LEU A 10 -35.42 8.54 11.11
CA LEU A 10 -34.60 7.53 11.77
C LEU A 10 -33.83 6.68 10.74
N LEU A 11 -34.45 6.33 9.62
CA LEU A 11 -33.79 5.64 8.51
C LEU A 11 -32.70 6.51 7.86
N LEU A 12 -32.96 7.79 7.64
CA LEU A 12 -31.95 8.71 7.11
C LEU A 12 -30.77 8.87 8.06
N LEU A 13 -31.03 8.98 9.37
CA LEU A 13 -29.98 9.07 10.39
C LEU A 13 -29.14 7.78 10.45
N ALA A 14 -29.79 6.61 10.39
CA ALA A 14 -29.11 5.32 10.34
C ALA A 14 -28.26 5.17 9.07
N ALA A 15 -28.79 5.57 7.90
CA ALA A 15 -28.04 5.56 6.64
C ALA A 15 -26.84 6.52 6.69
N PHE A 16 -27.02 7.71 7.26
CA PHE A 16 -25.93 8.67 7.45
C PHE A 16 -24.86 8.13 8.40
N ALA A 17 -25.24 7.51 9.52
CA ALA A 17 -24.29 6.90 10.45
C ALA A 17 -23.53 5.73 9.80
N ALA A 18 -24.24 4.84 9.08
CA ALA A 18 -23.64 3.74 8.34
C ALA A 18 -22.64 4.24 7.28
N TRP A 19 -22.98 5.32 6.57
CA TRP A 19 -22.06 5.94 5.62
C TRP A 19 -20.89 6.61 6.33
N ARG A 20 -21.12 7.39 7.39
CA ARG A 20 -20.08 8.17 8.07
C ARG A 20 -19.05 7.32 8.81
N PHE A 21 -19.48 6.20 9.38
CA PHE A 21 -18.65 5.34 10.24
C PHE A 21 -18.39 3.96 9.64
N GLY A 22 -19.38 3.35 9.00
CA GLY A 22 -19.25 2.02 8.39
C GLY A 22 -18.37 2.04 7.15
N TYR A 23 -18.45 3.09 6.32
CA TYR A 23 -17.65 3.17 5.10
C TYR A 23 -16.13 3.22 5.36
N PRO A 24 -15.59 4.09 6.25
CA PRO A 24 -14.17 4.04 6.59
C PRO A 24 -13.74 2.71 7.22
N ALA A 25 -14.58 2.12 8.08
CA ALA A 25 -14.29 0.82 8.69
C ALA A 25 -14.19 -0.29 7.64
N ALA A 26 -15.10 -0.30 6.66
CA ALA A 26 -15.09 -1.24 5.54
C ALA A 26 -13.82 -1.09 4.70
N LEU A 27 -13.42 0.14 4.35
CA LEU A 27 -12.18 0.34 3.58
C LEU A 27 -10.96 -0.26 4.28
N LYS A 28 -10.84 -0.04 5.60
CA LYS A 28 -9.74 -0.58 6.40
C LYS A 28 -9.76 -2.11 6.42
N TYR A 29 -10.93 -2.69 6.67
CA TYR A 29 -11.09 -4.14 6.78
C TYR A 29 -10.81 -4.86 5.46
N PHE A 30 -11.27 -4.29 4.35
CA PHE A 30 -11.13 -4.89 3.03
C PHE A 30 -9.82 -4.51 2.31
N PHE A 31 -8.94 -3.73 2.93
CA PHE A 31 -7.66 -3.38 2.31
C PHE A 31 -6.84 -4.64 2.01
N ARG A 32 -6.56 -4.86 0.71
CA ARG A 32 -5.80 -5.98 0.20
C ARG A 32 -5.12 -5.63 -1.12
N ALA A 33 -3.80 -5.65 -1.14
CA ALA A 33 -3.01 -5.45 -2.36
C ALA A 33 -2.01 -6.61 -2.53
N SER A 34 -2.11 -7.37 -3.62
CA SER A 34 -1.24 -8.54 -3.85
C SER A 34 -0.68 -8.58 -5.26
N GLY A 35 0.52 -9.14 -5.41
CA GLY A 35 1.24 -9.15 -6.68
C GLY A 35 2.61 -9.80 -6.59
N THR A 36 3.45 -9.47 -7.57
CA THR A 36 4.84 -9.91 -7.67
C THR A 36 5.77 -8.72 -7.84
N VAL A 37 6.88 -8.74 -7.13
CA VAL A 37 8.00 -7.81 -7.31
C VAL A 37 9.11 -8.52 -8.06
N SER A 38 9.62 -7.90 -9.11
CA SER A 38 10.77 -8.35 -9.87
C SER A 38 11.85 -7.26 -9.91
N VAL A 39 13.03 -7.63 -10.38
CA VAL A 39 14.16 -6.72 -10.57
C VAL A 39 14.44 -6.65 -12.06
N SER A 40 14.64 -5.46 -12.59
CA SER A 40 14.99 -5.28 -14.00
C SER A 40 16.31 -5.99 -14.29
N GLY A 41 16.43 -6.61 -15.48
CA GLY A 41 17.59 -7.42 -15.85
C GLY A 41 18.92 -6.70 -15.66
N GLY A 42 18.95 -5.39 -15.97
CA GLY A 42 20.15 -4.54 -15.84
C GLY A 42 20.59 -4.25 -14.41
N LEU A 43 19.76 -4.56 -13.40
CA LEU A 43 20.03 -4.30 -11.99
C LEU A 43 20.24 -5.58 -11.15
N THR A 44 20.14 -6.75 -11.76
CA THR A 44 20.34 -8.03 -11.06
C THR A 44 21.73 -8.15 -10.45
N ALA A 45 22.75 -7.65 -11.14
CA ALA A 45 24.13 -7.59 -10.62
C ALA A 45 24.33 -6.54 -9.51
N ALA A 46 23.43 -5.55 -9.41
CA ALA A 46 23.45 -4.52 -8.37
C ALA A 46 22.62 -4.88 -7.15
N LEU A 47 22.05 -6.10 -7.10
CA LEU A 47 21.25 -6.53 -5.97
C LEU A 47 22.10 -6.62 -4.70
N PRO A 48 21.72 -5.89 -3.63
CA PRO A 48 22.35 -6.10 -2.34
C PRO A 48 22.06 -7.54 -1.88
N GLY A 49 23.14 -8.31 -1.65
CA GLY A 49 23.06 -9.71 -1.23
C GLY A 49 22.43 -9.89 0.15
N ALA A 50 23.26 -10.09 1.17
CA ALA A 50 22.79 -10.26 2.55
C ALA A 50 22.34 -8.93 3.17
N ASN A 51 21.38 -9.01 4.09
CA ASN A 51 20.81 -7.88 4.85
C ASN A 51 20.06 -6.85 4.00
N SER A 52 19.59 -7.25 2.82
CA SER A 52 18.68 -6.42 2.03
C SER A 52 17.27 -6.45 2.61
N MET A 53 16.58 -5.32 2.52
CA MET A 53 15.24 -5.12 3.06
C MET A 53 14.39 -4.49 1.96
N LEU A 54 13.35 -5.20 1.55
CA LEU A 54 12.32 -4.69 0.65
C LEU A 54 11.20 -4.06 1.47
N PHE A 55 10.89 -2.82 1.13
CA PHE A 55 9.75 -2.09 1.62
C PHE A 55 8.74 -1.92 0.51
N LEU A 56 7.52 -2.39 0.76
CA LEU A 56 6.34 -2.09 -0.04
C LEU A 56 5.55 -1.03 0.69
N VAL A 57 5.38 0.13 0.06
CA VAL A 57 4.76 1.30 0.67
C VAL A 57 3.55 1.71 -0.15
N ALA A 58 2.38 1.66 0.46
CA ALA A 58 1.18 2.24 -0.12
C ALA A 58 1.03 3.67 0.39
N ARG A 59 0.95 4.64 -0.53
CA ARG A 59 0.72 6.05 -0.26
C ARG A 59 -0.67 6.48 -0.73
N ASN A 60 -1.28 7.43 -0.04
CA ASN A 60 -2.49 8.08 -0.54
C ASN A 60 -2.18 9.16 -1.59
N ASP A 61 -3.22 9.81 -2.13
CA ASP A 61 -3.08 10.88 -3.13
C ASP A 61 -2.26 12.09 -2.63
N SER A 62 -2.12 12.27 -1.32
CA SER A 62 -1.29 13.32 -0.71
C SER A 62 0.16 12.87 -0.45
N GLY A 63 0.55 11.68 -0.90
CA GLY A 63 1.90 11.13 -0.72
C GLY A 63 2.18 10.56 0.68
N VAL A 64 1.18 10.55 1.57
CA VAL A 64 1.33 10.05 2.95
C VAL A 64 1.32 8.52 2.94
N PRO A 65 2.31 7.85 3.57
CA PRO A 65 2.33 6.41 3.66
C PRO A 65 1.22 5.90 4.59
N VAL A 66 0.31 5.10 4.05
CA VAL A 66 -0.84 4.53 4.79
C VAL A 66 -0.62 3.07 5.16
N ALA A 67 0.15 2.33 4.37
CA ALA A 67 0.50 0.94 4.64
C ALA A 67 1.96 0.65 4.30
N VAL A 68 2.62 -0.19 5.10
CA VAL A 68 4.00 -0.62 4.87
C VAL A 68 4.13 -2.12 5.12
N LYS A 69 4.76 -2.82 4.19
CA LYS A 69 5.21 -4.20 4.38
C LYS A 69 6.72 -4.28 4.19
N LYS A 70 7.40 -4.76 5.22
CA LYS A 70 8.84 -5.00 5.24
C LYS A 70 9.12 -6.48 5.02
N ILE A 71 10.07 -6.79 4.15
CA ILE A 71 10.52 -8.16 3.85
C ILE A 71 12.04 -8.17 3.92
N ILE A 72 12.60 -9.03 4.77
CA ILE A 72 14.04 -9.12 4.99
C ILE A 72 14.59 -10.23 4.09
N ASN A 73 15.75 -9.98 3.48
CA ASN A 73 16.43 -10.86 2.53
C ASN A 73 15.48 -11.40 1.44
N PRO A 74 14.83 -10.51 0.66
CA PRO A 74 13.89 -10.92 -0.38
C PRO A 74 14.59 -11.72 -1.48
N ALA A 75 13.97 -12.82 -1.91
CA ALA A 75 14.35 -13.54 -3.12
C ALA A 75 13.42 -13.15 -4.27
N PHE A 76 13.99 -12.67 -5.38
CA PHE A 76 13.22 -12.23 -6.55
C PHE A 76 13.14 -13.33 -7.63
N PRO A 77 12.00 -13.47 -8.34
CA PRO A 77 10.76 -12.70 -8.17
C PRO A 77 10.01 -13.07 -6.88
N LEU A 78 9.51 -12.06 -6.19
CA LEU A 78 8.89 -12.20 -4.88
C LEU A 78 7.38 -11.97 -4.95
N LYS A 79 6.59 -12.96 -4.54
CA LYS A 79 5.14 -12.75 -4.34
C LYS A 79 4.89 -12.00 -3.04
N PHE A 80 4.02 -11.00 -3.08
CA PHE A 80 3.65 -10.22 -1.91
C PHE A 80 2.14 -10.11 -1.75
N GLU A 81 1.75 -9.84 -0.51
CA GLU A 81 0.39 -9.50 -0.13
C GLU A 81 0.45 -8.49 1.02
N MET A 82 -0.26 -7.38 0.87
CA MET A 82 -0.51 -6.39 1.91
C MET A 82 -1.98 -6.47 2.30
N THR A 83 -2.25 -6.43 3.59
CA THR A 83 -3.60 -6.48 4.15
C THR A 83 -3.80 -5.37 5.17
N ALA A 84 -4.96 -5.30 5.81
CA ALA A 84 -5.25 -4.40 6.92
C ALA A 84 -4.18 -4.40 8.03
N ALA A 85 -3.51 -5.54 8.27
CA ALA A 85 -2.43 -5.65 9.26
C ALA A 85 -1.17 -4.85 8.90
N ASN A 86 -1.04 -4.42 7.65
CA ASN A 86 0.08 -3.60 7.17
C ASN A 86 -0.25 -2.10 7.20
N LEU A 87 -1.46 -1.70 7.60
CA LEU A 87 -1.84 -0.30 7.73
C LEU A 87 -1.11 0.33 8.92
N ILE A 88 -0.44 1.45 8.69
CA ILE A 88 0.21 2.27 9.73
C ILE A 88 -0.57 3.54 10.03
N MET A 89 -1.34 4.04 9.04
CA MET A 89 -2.21 5.21 9.19
C MET A 89 -3.59 4.89 8.59
N PRO A 90 -4.38 4.02 9.23
CA PRO A 90 -5.63 3.52 8.67
C PRO A 90 -6.68 4.62 8.46
N ASP A 91 -6.64 5.70 9.23
CA ASP A 91 -7.58 6.83 9.10
C ASP A 91 -7.34 7.69 7.86
N LEU A 92 -6.15 7.60 7.28
CA LEU A 92 -5.77 8.31 6.05
C LEU A 92 -5.93 7.46 4.80
N LEU A 93 -6.49 6.25 4.94
CA LEU A 93 -6.73 5.32 3.83
C LEU A 93 -7.78 5.90 2.87
N THR A 94 -7.36 6.09 1.63
CA THR A 94 -8.20 6.56 0.53
C THR A 94 -8.55 5.42 -0.44
N ARG A 95 -9.52 5.65 -1.32
CA ARG A 95 -9.88 4.68 -2.38
C ARG A 95 -8.75 4.45 -3.38
N ARG A 96 -7.99 5.51 -3.66
CA ARG A 96 -6.87 5.53 -4.60
C ARG A 96 -5.59 5.61 -3.80
N LEU A 97 -4.67 4.71 -4.14
CA LEU A 97 -3.39 4.57 -3.50
C LEU A 97 -2.33 4.38 -4.57
N TYR A 98 -1.08 4.59 -4.18
CA TYR A 98 0.09 4.38 -5.01
C TYR A 98 1.04 3.47 -4.27
N LEU A 99 1.40 2.36 -4.91
CA LEU A 99 2.28 1.35 -4.36
C LEU A 99 3.69 1.55 -4.90
N GLU A 100 4.63 1.67 -3.99
CA GLU A 100 6.06 1.80 -4.25
C GLU A 100 6.80 0.61 -3.66
N ALA A 101 7.84 0.16 -4.36
CA ALA A 101 8.76 -0.87 -3.91
C ALA A 101 10.15 -0.22 -3.78
N MET A 102 10.77 -0.37 -2.60
CA MET A 102 12.11 0.14 -2.34
C MET A 102 12.94 -0.93 -1.65
N LEU A 103 14.11 -1.22 -2.19
CA LEU A 103 15.08 -2.17 -1.65
C LEU A 103 16.29 -1.40 -1.14
N ASN A 104 16.66 -1.62 0.13
CA ASN A 104 17.85 -1.03 0.74
C ASN A 104 18.57 -2.03 1.65
N THR A 105 19.73 -1.65 2.18
CA THR A 105 20.50 -2.47 3.15
C THR A 105 20.53 -1.91 4.56
N HIS A 106 20.16 -0.63 4.72
CA HIS A 106 20.25 0.09 5.99
C HIS A 106 18.93 0.12 6.77
N GLY A 107 17.82 -0.31 6.17
CA GLY A 107 16.55 -0.54 6.87
C GLY A 107 15.78 0.72 7.25
N GLN A 108 16.18 1.88 6.72
CA GLN A 108 15.48 3.15 6.96
C GLN A 108 14.58 3.45 5.77
N LEU A 109 13.27 3.58 6.02
CA LEU A 109 12.30 3.95 4.99
C LEU A 109 12.39 5.47 4.72
N GLY A 110 12.47 5.87 3.46
CA GLY A 110 12.50 7.28 3.04
C GLY A 110 13.88 7.95 3.07
N ALA A 111 14.87 7.36 3.74
CA ALA A 111 16.27 7.76 3.56
C ALA A 111 16.83 7.03 2.34
N VAL A 112 17.15 7.77 1.29
CA VAL A 112 17.66 7.18 0.05
C VAL A 112 19.19 7.25 0.05
N ARG A 113 19.85 6.13 -0.21
CA ARG A 113 21.31 6.03 -0.28
C ARG A 113 21.75 5.44 -1.61
N ARG A 114 22.99 5.72 -1.98
CA ARG A 114 23.63 5.13 -3.16
C ARG A 114 23.58 3.60 -3.08
N GLY A 115 23.08 2.97 -4.14
CA GLY A 115 22.90 1.51 -4.22
C GLY A 115 21.51 1.02 -3.79
N ASP A 116 20.65 1.89 -3.27
CA ASP A 116 19.24 1.53 -3.08
C ASP A 116 18.55 1.38 -4.44
N LEU A 117 17.62 0.42 -4.52
CA LEU A 117 16.81 0.20 -5.71
C LEU A 117 15.37 0.59 -5.43
N LYS A 118 14.70 1.18 -6.42
CA LYS A 118 13.26 1.47 -6.37
C LYS A 118 12.60 1.25 -7.72
N ASN A 119 11.28 1.23 -7.72
CA ASN A 119 10.51 1.38 -8.95
C ASN A 119 10.53 2.85 -9.43
N GLU A 120 10.57 3.05 -10.75
CA GLU A 120 10.59 4.37 -11.39
C GLU A 120 9.28 5.13 -11.14
N GLN A 121 8.15 4.44 -11.36
CA GLN A 121 6.82 5.01 -11.21
C GLN A 121 5.98 4.23 -10.20
N PRO A 122 5.30 4.90 -9.25
CA PRO A 122 4.36 4.26 -8.35
C PRO A 122 3.22 3.59 -9.11
N VAL A 123 2.87 2.37 -8.72
CA VAL A 123 1.76 1.62 -9.33
C VAL A 123 0.46 2.05 -8.66
N ARG A 124 -0.52 2.50 -9.44
CA ARG A 124 -1.84 2.82 -8.90
C ARG A 124 -2.53 1.56 -8.39
N VAL A 125 -2.99 1.60 -7.15
CA VAL A 125 -3.76 0.51 -6.52
C VAL A 125 -5.04 1.08 -5.90
N THR A 126 -6.05 0.23 -5.81
CA THR A 126 -7.27 0.52 -5.06
C THR A 126 -7.25 -0.24 -3.74
N VAL A 127 -8.30 -0.10 -2.93
CA VAL A 127 -8.43 -0.83 -1.66
C VAL A 127 -8.31 -2.35 -1.85
N ILE A 128 -8.80 -2.89 -2.97
CA ILE A 128 -8.65 -4.30 -3.32
C ILE A 128 -7.99 -4.39 -4.70
N SER A 129 -6.75 -4.86 -4.74
CA SER A 129 -5.99 -5.03 -5.98
C SER A 129 -5.23 -6.35 -5.96
N LYS A 130 -5.27 -7.09 -7.08
CA LYS A 130 -4.62 -8.40 -7.23
C LYS A 130 -3.83 -8.45 -8.53
N GLY A 131 -2.80 -9.30 -8.57
CA GLY A 131 -2.00 -9.50 -9.78
C GLY A 131 -1.14 -8.29 -10.15
N LEU A 132 -0.77 -7.47 -9.17
CA LEU A 132 0.09 -6.31 -9.39
C LEU A 132 1.50 -6.77 -9.80
N THR A 133 2.12 -6.03 -10.71
CA THR A 133 3.52 -6.25 -11.11
C THR A 133 4.31 -4.99 -10.76
N LEU A 134 5.33 -5.15 -9.91
CA LEU A 134 6.26 -4.10 -9.56
C LEU A 134 7.65 -4.50 -10.03
N THR A 135 8.36 -3.58 -10.66
CA THR A 135 9.72 -3.79 -11.13
C THR A 135 10.66 -2.81 -10.45
N LEU A 136 11.73 -3.30 -9.83
CA LEU A 136 12.84 -2.48 -9.38
C LEU A 136 13.75 -2.20 -10.59
N ASP A 137 13.66 -1.00 -11.14
CA ASP A 137 14.28 -0.58 -12.41
C ASP A 137 15.21 0.62 -12.26
N THR A 138 15.16 1.32 -11.11
CA THR A 138 15.94 2.51 -10.84
C THR A 138 16.90 2.27 -9.68
N ALA A 139 18.20 2.36 -9.95
CA ALA A 139 19.23 2.44 -8.92
C ALA A 139 19.51 3.90 -8.55
N VAL A 140 19.55 4.19 -7.26
CA VAL A 140 19.92 5.50 -6.74
C VAL A 140 21.42 5.65 -6.88
N LYS A 141 21.83 6.68 -7.61
CA LYS A 141 23.24 7.03 -7.86
C LYS A 141 23.82 7.89 -6.76
#